data_AF-A0A2H6ERK1-F1
#
_entry.id   AF-A0A2H6ERK1-F1
#
_cell.length_a   1.000
_cell.length_b   1.000
_cell.length_c   1.000
_cell.angle_alpha   90.00
_cell.angle_beta   90.00
_cell.angle_gamma   90.00
#
_symmetry.space_group_name_H-M   'P 1'
#
loop_
_entity.id
_entity.type
_entity.pdbx_description
1 polymer ?
#
loop_
_entity_poly.entity_id
_entity_poly.type
_entity_poly.pdbx_seq_one_letter_code
_entity_poly.pdbx_strand_id
1 'polypeptide(L)'
;MNSKKLSNFIIATVVLTWLYALVRYNIFKHVAFAQLPLYVTNKAIALSAIIFIAAATLKTKNNDPDTKLYLSSFGFFLALIHVMISIILLEPDYFPNLFAGGKFNVFGELSILFGVLAFTAFIVLLISTSTREYLKNILKRIASPDYINILGILFIVFHTFLLGIKGWMSPKQWPGYLPPITLLGFIAAIIPIFKKIFGRMEIDE
;
A
#
# COMPACT_ATOMS: atom_id res chain seq x y z
N MET A 1 18.34 -10.31 6.59
CA MET A 1 19.07 -9.27 5.83
C MET A 1 19.88 -8.50 6.86
N ASN A 2 21.15 -8.15 6.63
CA ASN A 2 21.86 -7.38 7.66
C ASN A 2 21.25 -5.97 7.80
N SER A 3 21.43 -5.35 8.97
CA SER A 3 20.81 -4.06 9.33
C SER A 3 21.14 -2.94 8.33
N LYS A 4 22.38 -2.90 7.83
CA LYS A 4 22.81 -1.92 6.82
C LYS A 4 22.09 -2.09 5.48
N LYS A 5 21.93 -3.32 4.98
CA LYS A 5 21.18 -3.61 3.75
C LYS A 5 19.70 -3.27 3.91
N LEU A 6 19.11 -3.54 5.08
CA LEU A 6 17.73 -3.17 5.38
C LEU A 6 17.53 -1.66 5.39
N SER A 7 18.39 -0.92 6.08
CA SER A 7 18.34 0.54 6.12
C SER A 7 18.48 1.14 4.72
N ASN A 8 19.46 0.67 3.94
CA ASN A 8 19.65 1.11 2.56
C ASN A 8 18.42 0.84 1.69
N PHE A 9 17.79 -0.34 1.83
CA PHE A 9 16.57 -0.67 1.10
C PHE A 9 15.41 0.27 1.46
N ILE A 10 15.24 0.58 2.75
CA ILE A 10 14.20 1.50 3.21
C ILE A 10 14.43 2.90 2.64
N ILE A 11 15.63 3.45 2.82
CA ILE A 11 15.99 4.79 2.36
C ILE A 11 15.83 4.88 0.83
N ALA A 12 16.36 3.90 0.09
CA ALA A 12 16.24 3.87 -1.35
C ALA A 12 14.78 3.83 -1.81
N THR A 13 13.93 3.00 -1.18
CA THR A 13 12.51 2.90 -1.55
C THR A 13 11.78 4.23 -1.33
N VAL A 14 11.97 4.87 -0.18
CA VAL A 14 11.33 6.16 0.13
C VAL A 14 11.81 7.24 -0.84
N VAL A 15 13.12 7.38 -1.04
CA VAL A 15 13.69 8.38 -1.93
C VAL A 15 13.25 8.15 -3.38
N LEU A 16 13.31 6.93 -3.89
CA LEU A 16 12.94 6.62 -5.27
C LEU A 16 11.45 6.85 -5.53
N THR A 17 10.57 6.42 -4.62
CA THR A 17 9.12 6.66 -4.78
C THR A 17 8.78 8.14 -4.67
N TRP A 18 9.51 8.90 -3.85
CA TRP A 18 9.34 10.35 -3.73
C TRP A 18 9.83 11.08 -4.99
N LEU A 19 11.02 10.78 -5.48
CA LEU A 19 11.54 11.32 -6.75
C LEU A 19 10.60 10.98 -7.91
N TYR A 20 10.11 9.75 -7.96
CA TYR A 20 9.13 9.34 -8.96
C TYR A 20 7.85 10.18 -8.88
N ALA A 21 7.29 10.38 -7.68
CA ALA A 21 6.11 11.20 -7.49
C ALA A 21 6.37 12.66 -7.87
N LEU A 22 7.50 13.24 -7.48
CA LEU A 22 7.89 14.61 -7.82
C LEU A 22 7.96 14.79 -9.35
N VAL A 23 8.71 13.92 -10.03
CA VAL A 23 8.85 13.99 -11.50
C VAL A 23 7.49 13.82 -12.18
N ARG A 24 6.72 12.80 -11.78
CA ARG A 24 5.42 12.54 -12.43
C ARG A 24 4.40 13.64 -12.19
N TYR A 25 4.28 14.15 -10.97
CA TYR A 25 3.20 15.07 -10.61
C TYR A 25 3.58 16.53 -10.79
N ASN A 26 4.75 16.97 -10.33
CA ASN A 26 5.15 18.37 -10.45
C ASN A 26 5.68 18.71 -11.84
N ILE A 27 6.51 17.83 -12.43
CA ILE A 27 7.13 18.10 -13.73
C ILE A 27 6.17 17.77 -14.87
N PHE A 28 5.67 16.53 -14.95
CA PHE A 28 4.86 16.10 -16.09
C PHE A 28 3.35 16.36 -15.98
N LYS A 29 2.78 16.33 -14.77
CA LYS A 29 1.35 16.65 -14.54
C LYS A 29 1.13 18.13 -14.19
N HIS A 30 2.20 18.92 -14.11
CA HIS A 30 2.17 20.35 -13.80
C HIS A 30 1.42 20.71 -12.51
N VAL A 31 1.44 19.82 -11.51
CA VAL A 31 0.89 20.12 -10.19
C VAL A 31 1.76 21.17 -9.51
N ALA A 32 1.14 22.26 -9.04
CA ALA A 32 1.83 23.36 -8.38
C ALA A 32 2.73 22.85 -7.24
N PHE A 33 3.95 23.40 -7.13
CA PHE A 33 4.90 23.00 -6.08
C PHE A 33 4.38 23.27 -4.67
N ALA A 34 3.44 24.20 -4.48
CA ALA A 34 2.72 24.38 -3.22
C ALA A 34 1.99 23.11 -2.74
N GLN A 35 1.66 22.20 -3.66
CA GLN A 35 1.01 20.92 -3.38
C GLN A 35 2.00 19.77 -3.10
N LEU A 36 3.31 20.05 -3.14
CA LEU A 36 4.36 19.06 -2.85
C LEU A 36 4.28 18.48 -1.41
N PRO A 37 4.10 19.30 -0.34
CA PRO A 37 4.22 18.81 1.03
C PRO A 37 3.20 17.73 1.41
N LEU A 38 1.93 17.91 1.01
CA LEU A 38 0.87 16.95 1.33
C LEU A 38 0.50 16.10 0.11
N TYR A 39 -0.01 16.70 -0.97
CA TYR A 39 -0.60 15.91 -2.06
C TYR A 39 0.39 14.98 -2.75
N VAL A 40 1.55 15.50 -3.19
CA VAL A 40 2.55 14.70 -3.91
C VAL A 40 3.28 13.74 -2.98
N THR A 41 3.72 14.22 -1.81
CA THR A 41 4.40 13.38 -0.81
C THR A 41 3.50 12.24 -0.33
N ASN A 42 2.19 12.46 -0.18
CA ASN A 42 1.24 11.40 0.17
C ASN A 42 1.21 10.27 -0.88
N LYS A 43 1.37 10.57 -2.17
CA LYS A 43 1.46 9.51 -3.21
C LYS A 43 2.72 8.65 -3.05
N ALA A 44 3.85 9.27 -2.72
CA ALA A 44 5.11 8.57 -2.47
C ALA A 44 5.04 7.69 -1.21
N ILE A 45 4.49 8.24 -0.13
CA ILE A 45 4.28 7.52 1.14
C ILE A 45 3.36 6.31 0.93
N ALA A 46 2.24 6.47 0.20
CA ALA A 46 1.34 5.37 -0.11
C ALA A 46 2.04 4.23 -0.86
N LEU A 47 2.82 4.56 -1.90
CA LEU A 47 3.56 3.55 -2.67
C LEU A 47 4.64 2.86 -1.83
N SER A 48 5.39 3.62 -1.04
CA SER A 48 6.39 3.08 -0.11
C SER A 48 5.77 2.10 0.88
N ALA A 49 4.63 2.47 1.48
CA ALA A 49 3.90 1.63 2.43
C ALA A 49 3.56 0.26 1.81
N ILE A 50 3.00 0.27 0.59
CA ILE A 50 2.64 -0.96 -0.13
C ILE A 50 3.88 -1.81 -0.43
N ILE A 51 4.98 -1.20 -0.90
CA ILE A 51 6.23 -1.91 -1.21
C ILE A 51 6.77 -2.59 0.05
N PHE A 52 6.80 -1.92 1.20
CA PHE A 52 7.29 -2.51 2.45
C PHE A 52 6.39 -3.64 2.97
N ILE A 53 5.07 -3.47 2.92
CA ILE A 53 4.10 -4.50 3.30
C ILE A 53 4.23 -5.74 2.39
N ALA A 54 4.37 -5.51 1.08
CA ALA A 54 4.57 -6.59 0.12
C ALA A 54 5.91 -7.30 0.34
N ALA A 55 6.99 -6.55 0.53
CA ALA A 55 8.33 -7.10 0.80
C ALA A 55 8.35 -7.92 2.10
N ALA A 56 7.71 -7.44 3.17
CA ALA A 56 7.55 -8.18 4.41
C ALA A 56 6.80 -9.50 4.21
N THR A 57 5.78 -9.50 3.35
CA THR A 57 4.97 -10.69 3.07
C THR A 57 5.72 -11.75 2.26
N LEU A 58 6.63 -11.33 1.39
CA LEU A 58 7.47 -12.24 0.61
C LEU A 58 8.54 -12.95 1.46
N LYS A 59 8.83 -12.45 2.67
CA LYS A 59 9.73 -13.08 3.64
C LYS A 59 9.00 -14.19 4.41
N THR A 60 9.59 -15.37 4.44
CA THR A 60 9.09 -16.49 5.25
C THR A 60 9.46 -16.26 6.72
N LYS A 61 8.56 -16.67 7.63
CA LYS A 61 8.75 -16.51 9.08
C LYS A 61 10.03 -17.20 9.59
N ASN A 62 10.45 -18.28 8.93
CA ASN A 62 11.59 -19.10 9.34
C ASN A 62 12.94 -18.57 8.82
N ASN A 63 12.96 -17.68 7.82
CA ASN A 63 14.22 -17.19 7.25
C ASN A 63 14.68 -15.85 7.82
N ASP A 64 13.77 -14.96 8.24
CA ASP A 64 14.12 -13.58 8.62
C ASP A 64 13.01 -12.84 9.41
N PRO A 65 12.65 -13.30 10.62
CA PRO A 65 11.49 -12.79 11.37
C PRO A 65 11.61 -11.30 11.72
N ASP A 66 12.81 -10.83 12.08
CA ASP A 66 13.03 -9.43 12.45
C ASP A 66 12.85 -8.50 11.26
N THR A 67 13.47 -8.83 10.12
CA THR A 67 13.31 -8.03 8.88
C THR A 67 11.84 -7.97 8.46
N LYS A 68 11.11 -9.09 8.56
CA LYS A 68 9.67 -9.13 8.28
C LYS A 68 8.92 -8.15 9.19
N LEU A 69 9.15 -8.20 10.50
CA LEU A 69 8.49 -7.34 11.46
C LEU A 69 8.83 -5.86 11.26
N TYR A 70 10.09 -5.53 11.01
CA TYR A 70 10.53 -4.15 10.75
C TYR A 70 9.87 -3.59 9.49
N LEU A 71 9.91 -4.33 8.37
CA LEU A 71 9.29 -3.89 7.11
C LEU A 71 7.76 -3.77 7.24
N SER A 72 7.09 -4.72 7.88
CA SER A 72 5.63 -4.65 8.06
C SER A 72 5.23 -3.48 8.97
N SER A 73 5.96 -3.26 10.07
CA SER A 73 5.67 -2.17 11.01
C SER A 73 5.94 -0.80 10.39
N PHE A 74 7.05 -0.66 9.68
CA PHE A 74 7.38 0.60 9.00
C PHE A 74 6.42 0.88 7.83
N GLY A 75 6.08 -0.15 7.04
CA GLY A 75 5.07 -0.03 5.99
C GLY A 75 3.71 0.37 6.55
N PHE A 76 3.28 -0.22 7.67
CA PHE A 76 2.04 0.15 8.34
C PHE A 76 2.07 1.59 8.90
N PHE A 77 3.19 2.02 9.47
CA PHE A 77 3.36 3.41 9.92
C PHE A 77 3.20 4.41 8.76
N LEU A 78 3.81 4.14 7.60
CA LEU A 78 3.61 4.96 6.41
C LEU A 78 2.15 4.91 5.91
N ALA A 79 1.49 3.75 6.01
CA ALA A 79 0.06 3.64 5.68
C ALA A 79 -0.81 4.49 6.61
N LEU A 80 -0.52 4.55 7.91
CA LEU A 80 -1.19 5.42 8.87
C LEU A 80 -1.03 6.89 8.47
N ILE A 81 0.20 7.33 8.17
CA ILE A 81 0.44 8.71 7.69
C ILE A 81 -0.35 8.97 6.40
N HIS A 82 -0.34 8.03 5.45
CA HIS A 82 -1.10 8.12 4.21
C HIS A 82 -2.60 8.29 4.47
N VAL A 83 -3.18 7.53 5.39
CA VAL A 83 -4.60 7.65 5.77
C VAL A 83 -4.88 9.03 6.36
N MET A 84 -4.06 9.50 7.30
CA MET A 84 -4.23 10.83 7.91
C MET A 84 -4.20 11.95 6.87
N ILE A 85 -3.20 11.95 5.98
CA ILE A 85 -3.10 12.97 4.92
C ILE A 85 -4.26 12.83 3.93
N SER A 86 -4.66 11.61 3.59
CA SER A 86 -5.74 11.38 2.62
C SER A 86 -7.08 11.86 3.15
N ILE A 87 -7.37 11.73 4.44
CA ILE A 87 -8.57 12.28 5.08
C ILE A 87 -8.57 13.82 4.98
N ILE A 88 -7.42 14.47 5.23
CA ILE A 88 -7.29 15.92 5.14
C ILE A 88 -7.53 16.42 3.71
N LEU A 89 -7.07 15.67 2.70
CA LEU A 89 -7.19 16.03 1.28
C LEU A 89 -8.47 15.51 0.61
N LEU A 90 -9.39 14.89 1.35
CA LEU A 90 -10.51 14.13 0.78
C LEU A 90 -11.63 15.07 0.27
N GLU A 91 -11.37 15.71 -0.86
CA GLU A 91 -12.31 16.61 -1.52
C GLU A 91 -12.28 16.45 -3.06
N PRO A 92 -13.32 16.91 -3.77
CA PRO A 92 -13.44 16.78 -5.22
C PRO A 92 -12.27 17.39 -6.00
N ASP A 93 -11.65 18.45 -5.50
CA ASP A 93 -10.57 19.14 -6.20
C ASP A 93 -9.29 18.29 -6.28
N TYR A 94 -8.96 17.55 -5.22
CA TYR A 94 -7.81 16.64 -5.21
C TYR A 94 -8.11 15.28 -5.86
N PHE A 95 -9.37 14.83 -5.78
CA PHE A 95 -9.78 13.48 -6.17
C PHE A 95 -11.06 13.46 -7.03
N PRO A 96 -11.12 14.19 -8.16
CA PRO A 96 -12.36 14.38 -8.91
C PRO A 96 -13.00 13.07 -9.39
N ASN A 97 -12.17 12.07 -9.69
CA ASN A 97 -12.62 10.74 -10.13
C ASN A 97 -13.41 9.96 -9.06
N LEU A 98 -13.32 10.34 -7.78
CA LEU A 98 -14.03 9.68 -6.69
C LEU A 98 -15.39 10.32 -6.39
N PHE A 99 -15.68 11.50 -6.95
CA PHE A 99 -16.89 12.24 -6.65
C PHE A 99 -17.84 12.31 -7.84
N ALA A 100 -19.12 12.52 -7.55
CA ALA A 100 -20.17 12.91 -8.49
C ALA A 100 -21.14 13.84 -7.75
N GLY A 101 -21.19 15.11 -8.15
CA GLY A 101 -22.05 16.11 -7.49
C GLY A 101 -21.72 16.35 -6.01
N GLY A 102 -20.43 16.36 -5.65
CA GLY A 102 -19.96 16.62 -4.27
C GLY A 102 -20.07 15.42 -3.30
N LYS A 103 -20.70 14.32 -3.71
CA LYS A 103 -20.71 13.05 -2.97
C LYS A 103 -19.78 12.04 -3.62
N PHE A 104 -19.39 10.99 -2.89
CA PHE A 104 -18.68 9.87 -3.51
C PHE A 104 -19.56 9.22 -4.58
N ASN A 105 -18.93 8.87 -5.70
CA ASN A 105 -19.52 7.93 -6.65
C ASN A 105 -19.19 6.50 -6.22
N VAL A 106 -19.73 5.49 -6.91
CA VAL A 106 -19.53 4.07 -6.57
C VAL A 106 -18.04 3.68 -6.49
N PHE A 107 -17.19 4.22 -7.37
CA PHE A 107 -15.74 3.96 -7.31
C PHE A 107 -15.10 4.60 -6.07
N GLY A 108 -15.53 5.81 -5.71
CA GLY A 108 -15.12 6.49 -4.48
C GLY A 108 -15.50 5.70 -3.23
N GLU A 109 -16.78 5.31 -3.11
CA GLU A 109 -17.28 4.54 -1.96
C GLU A 109 -16.54 3.22 -1.79
N LEU A 110 -16.44 2.42 -2.86
CA LEU A 110 -15.77 1.13 -2.80
C LEU A 110 -14.26 1.29 -2.54
N SER A 111 -13.60 2.27 -3.16
CA SER A 111 -12.18 2.50 -2.91
C SER A 111 -11.91 2.84 -1.45
N ILE A 112 -12.70 3.73 -0.86
CA ILE A 112 -12.57 4.10 0.56
C ILE A 112 -12.86 2.89 1.45
N LEU A 113 -13.93 2.14 1.18
CA LEU A 113 -14.27 0.93 1.93
C LEU A 113 -13.09 -0.06 1.95
N PHE A 114 -12.51 -0.38 0.79
CA PHE A 114 -11.37 -1.30 0.73
C PHE A 114 -10.10 -0.71 1.38
N GLY A 115 -9.90 0.61 1.33
CA GLY A 115 -8.83 1.28 2.08
C GLY A 115 -9.00 1.11 3.61
N VAL A 116 -10.21 1.31 4.12
CA VAL A 116 -10.56 1.13 5.54
C VAL A 116 -10.42 -0.34 5.95
N LEU A 117 -10.91 -1.28 5.14
CA LEU A 117 -10.79 -2.72 5.42
C LEU A 117 -9.32 -3.18 5.43
N ALA A 118 -8.50 -2.70 4.48
CA ALA A 118 -7.05 -2.95 4.47
C ALA A 118 -6.40 -2.43 5.75
N PHE A 119 -6.64 -1.17 6.09
CA PHE A 119 -6.07 -0.54 7.28
C PHE A 119 -6.47 -1.28 8.56
N THR A 120 -7.73 -1.67 8.67
CA THR A 120 -8.27 -2.46 9.79
C THR A 120 -7.59 -3.84 9.88
N ALA A 121 -7.41 -4.53 8.75
CA ALA A 121 -6.71 -5.81 8.73
C ALA A 121 -5.26 -5.69 9.25
N PHE A 122 -4.55 -4.62 8.89
CA PHE A 122 -3.19 -4.39 9.39
C PHE A 122 -3.13 -3.94 10.86
N ILE A 123 -4.15 -3.24 11.37
CA ILE A 123 -4.29 -3.01 12.82
C ILE A 123 -4.44 -4.34 13.54
N VAL A 124 -5.35 -5.21 13.09
CA VAL A 124 -5.56 -6.53 13.69
C VAL A 124 -4.27 -7.36 13.63
N LEU A 125 -3.55 -7.31 12.50
CA LEU A 125 -2.26 -7.98 12.35
C LEU A 125 -1.22 -7.46 13.34
N LEU A 126 -1.10 -6.14 13.50
CA LEU A 126 -0.20 -5.52 14.48
C LEU A 126 -0.53 -5.97 15.91
N ILE A 127 -1.81 -5.96 16.29
CA ILE A 127 -2.25 -6.43 17.61
C ILE A 127 -1.95 -7.93 17.79
N SER A 128 -2.10 -8.74 16.74
CA SER A 128 -1.78 -10.17 16.78
C SER A 128 -0.28 -10.47 17.01
N THR A 129 0.58 -9.48 16.74
CA THR A 129 2.02 -9.53 17.03
C THR A 129 2.41 -8.91 18.37
N SER A 130 1.44 -8.44 19.16
CA SER A 130 1.67 -7.85 20.48
C SER A 130 2.28 -8.86 21.46
N THR A 131 3.07 -8.34 22.41
CA THR A 131 3.62 -9.09 23.56
C THR A 131 2.55 -9.49 24.58
N ARG A 132 1.34 -8.92 24.51
CA ARG A 132 0.22 -9.27 25.39
C ARG A 132 -0.45 -10.57 24.91
N GLU A 133 -0.14 -11.66 25.60
CA GLU A 133 -0.56 -13.02 25.24
C GLU A 133 -2.08 -13.21 25.13
N TYR A 134 -2.86 -12.54 25.99
CA TYR A 134 -4.32 -12.56 25.95
C TYR A 134 -4.89 -12.12 24.59
N LEU A 135 -4.46 -10.97 24.07
CA LEU A 135 -4.94 -10.43 22.79
C LEU A 135 -4.55 -11.32 21.62
N LYS A 136 -3.31 -11.84 21.66
CA LYS A 136 -2.79 -12.78 20.67
C LYS A 136 -3.62 -14.06 20.61
N ASN A 137 -4.05 -14.59 21.76
CA ASN A 137 -4.83 -15.83 21.84
C ASN A 137 -6.26 -15.64 21.34
N ILE A 138 -6.91 -14.51 21.60
CA ILE A 138 -8.24 -14.20 21.05
C ILE A 138 -8.20 -14.13 19.52
N LEU A 139 -7.27 -13.35 18.97
CA LEU A 139 -7.22 -13.13 17.52
C LEU A 139 -6.87 -14.40 16.74
N LYS A 140 -5.99 -15.25 17.29
CA LYS A 140 -5.64 -16.54 16.69
C LYS A 140 -6.84 -17.52 16.61
N ARG A 141 -7.86 -17.36 17.47
CA ARG A 141 -9.09 -18.17 17.40
C ARG A 141 -9.99 -17.77 16.23
N ILE A 142 -9.90 -16.52 15.78
CA ILE A 142 -10.71 -15.99 14.68
C ILE A 142 -10.07 -16.33 13.33
N ALA A 143 -8.80 -15.97 13.16
CA ALA A 143 -8.06 -16.23 11.92
C ALA A 143 -6.55 -16.25 12.17
N SER A 144 -5.83 -16.96 11.31
CA SER A 144 -4.36 -16.96 11.37
C SER A 144 -3.79 -15.61 10.91
N PRO A 145 -2.68 -15.12 11.49
CA PRO A 145 -2.04 -13.87 11.06
C PRO A 145 -1.69 -13.86 9.57
N ASP A 146 -1.30 -15.00 9.00
CA ASP A 146 -1.00 -15.11 7.57
C ASP A 146 -2.24 -15.03 6.67
N TYR A 147 -3.42 -15.42 7.18
CA TYR A 147 -4.68 -15.20 6.48
C TYR A 147 -5.07 -13.72 6.51
N ILE A 148 -5.00 -13.08 7.69
CA ILE A 148 -5.31 -11.66 7.87
C ILE A 148 -4.38 -10.79 7.02
N ASN A 149 -3.09 -11.11 6.97
CA ASN A 149 -2.12 -10.40 6.14
C ASN A 149 -2.49 -10.45 4.64
N ILE A 150 -2.84 -11.63 4.13
CA ILE A 150 -3.22 -11.78 2.71
C ILE A 150 -4.55 -11.10 2.41
N LEU A 151 -5.50 -11.17 3.34
CA LEU A 151 -6.77 -10.44 3.20
C LEU A 151 -6.54 -8.93 3.15
N GLY A 152 -5.66 -8.39 4.01
CA GLY A 152 -5.25 -6.99 3.98
C GLY A 152 -4.60 -6.57 2.66
N ILE A 153 -3.73 -7.41 2.09
CA ILE A 153 -3.13 -7.16 0.78
C ILE A 153 -4.17 -7.23 -0.34
N LEU A 154 -5.12 -8.18 -0.28
CA LEU A 154 -6.21 -8.26 -1.24
C LEU A 154 -7.07 -6.98 -1.23
N PHE A 155 -7.33 -6.42 -0.05
CA PHE A 155 -8.00 -5.14 0.08
C PHE A 155 -7.16 -3.97 -0.48
N ILE A 156 -5.83 -3.97 -0.33
CA ILE A 156 -4.95 -3.01 -1.02
C ILE A 156 -5.08 -3.15 -2.54
N VAL A 157 -5.11 -4.37 -3.06
CA VAL A 157 -5.29 -4.65 -4.50
C VAL A 157 -6.60 -4.04 -4.99
N PHE A 158 -7.72 -4.29 -4.30
CA PHE A 158 -9.00 -3.69 -4.67
C PHE A 158 -9.01 -2.16 -4.54
N HIS A 159 -8.46 -1.63 -3.45
CA HIS A 159 -8.35 -0.18 -3.24
C HIS A 159 -7.59 0.51 -4.38
N THR A 160 -6.42 0.00 -4.75
CA THR A 160 -5.58 0.56 -5.83
C THR A 160 -6.17 0.33 -7.22
N PHE A 161 -6.81 -0.82 -7.45
CA PHE A 161 -7.51 -1.13 -8.69
C PHE A 161 -8.64 -0.15 -8.96
N LEU A 162 -9.52 0.06 -7.98
CA LEU A 162 -10.67 0.96 -8.13
C LEU A 162 -10.25 2.43 -8.35
N LEU A 163 -9.15 2.87 -7.76
CA LEU A 163 -8.59 4.20 -7.99
C LEU A 163 -8.03 4.39 -9.41
N GLY A 164 -7.54 3.31 -10.01
CA GLY A 164 -6.61 3.39 -11.12
C GLY A 164 -7.13 2.86 -12.46
N ILE A 165 -8.02 1.88 -12.46
CA ILE A 165 -8.32 1.03 -13.62
C ILE A 165 -8.66 1.81 -14.89
N LYS A 166 -9.46 2.88 -14.78
CA LYS A 166 -9.85 3.73 -15.92
C LYS A 166 -8.65 4.39 -16.61
N GLY A 167 -7.60 4.72 -15.85
CA GLY A 167 -6.40 5.39 -16.38
C GLY A 167 -5.26 4.45 -16.78
N TRP A 168 -5.32 3.16 -16.43
CA TRP A 168 -4.22 2.24 -16.71
C TRP A 168 -4.11 1.86 -18.19
N MET A 169 -5.24 1.70 -18.87
CA MET A 169 -5.25 1.19 -20.25
C MET A 169 -4.99 2.29 -21.31
N SER A 170 -4.56 3.48 -20.90
CA SER A 170 -4.27 4.61 -21.80
C SER A 170 -2.87 5.17 -21.59
N PRO A 171 -1.79 4.43 -21.97
CA PRO A 171 -0.41 4.88 -21.78
C PRO A 171 -0.09 6.25 -22.41
N LYS A 172 -0.75 6.59 -23.51
CA LYS A 172 -0.61 7.89 -24.18
C LYS A 172 -1.10 9.06 -23.33
N GLN A 173 -1.95 8.82 -22.33
CA GLN A 173 -2.47 9.84 -21.41
C GLN A 173 -1.66 9.90 -20.10
N TRP A 174 -0.64 9.08 -19.95
CA TRP A 174 0.20 9.10 -18.75
C TRP A 174 1.13 10.31 -18.78
N PRO A 175 1.19 11.12 -17.70
CA PRO A 175 2.13 12.24 -17.61
C PRO A 175 3.57 11.77 -17.84
N GLY A 176 4.21 12.23 -18.91
CA GLY A 176 5.57 11.82 -19.30
C GLY A 176 5.72 10.34 -19.65
N TYR A 177 4.64 9.67 -20.05
CA TYR A 177 4.57 8.21 -20.23
C TYR A 177 4.91 7.41 -18.96
N LEU A 178 4.89 8.05 -17.79
CA LEU A 178 5.18 7.41 -16.51
C LEU A 178 3.94 6.69 -15.95
N PRO A 179 4.03 5.38 -15.65
CA PRO A 179 2.92 4.61 -15.08
C PRO A 179 2.22 5.30 -13.90
N PRO A 180 0.89 5.21 -13.77
CA PRO A 180 0.20 5.70 -12.59
C PRO A 180 0.72 5.03 -11.31
N ILE A 181 0.90 5.79 -10.23
CA ILE A 181 1.36 5.24 -8.94
C ILE A 181 0.42 4.13 -8.44
N THR A 182 -0.88 4.24 -8.71
CA THR A 182 -1.87 3.19 -8.41
C THR A 182 -1.55 1.87 -9.11
N LEU A 183 -1.01 1.90 -10.34
CA LEU A 183 -0.63 0.70 -11.09
C LEU A 183 0.62 0.07 -10.47
N LEU A 184 1.62 0.89 -10.11
CA LEU A 184 2.82 0.42 -9.41
C LEU A 184 2.47 -0.20 -8.06
N GLY A 185 1.57 0.43 -7.30
CA GLY A 185 1.06 -0.10 -6.03
C GLY A 185 0.29 -1.40 -6.21
N PHE A 186 -0.57 -1.49 -7.22
CA PHE A 186 -1.31 -2.71 -7.56
C PHE A 186 -0.34 -3.87 -7.88
N ILE A 187 0.65 -3.63 -8.75
CA ILE A 187 1.67 -4.64 -9.10
C ILE A 187 2.45 -5.07 -7.86
N ALA A 188 2.90 -4.13 -7.03
CA ALA A 188 3.63 -4.45 -5.80
C ALA A 188 2.78 -5.32 -4.85
N ALA A 189 1.49 -5.02 -4.70
CA ALA A 189 0.57 -5.76 -3.85
C ALA A 189 0.22 -7.16 -4.39
N ILE A 190 0.17 -7.35 -5.71
CA ILE A 190 -0.25 -8.63 -6.29
C ILE A 190 0.86 -9.70 -6.25
N ILE A 191 2.14 -9.30 -6.34
CA ILE A 191 3.31 -10.20 -6.29
C ILE A 191 3.26 -11.19 -5.11
N PRO A 192 3.05 -10.77 -3.84
CA PRO A 192 2.95 -11.71 -2.72
C PRO A 192 1.74 -12.65 -2.78
N ILE A 193 0.63 -12.22 -3.40
CA ILE A 193 -0.54 -13.10 -3.62
C ILE A 193 -0.18 -14.20 -4.61
N PHE A 194 0.41 -13.83 -5.75
CA PHE A 194 0.88 -14.79 -6.75
C PHE A 194 1.86 -15.80 -6.13
N LYS A 195 2.89 -15.32 -5.41
CA LYS A 195 3.84 -16.23 -4.74
C LYS A 195 3.15 -17.22 -3.81
N LYS A 196 2.11 -16.80 -3.07
CA LYS A 196 1.39 -17.68 -2.15
C LYS A 196 0.52 -18.71 -2.86
N ILE A 197 -0.12 -18.34 -3.97
CA ILE A 197 -0.96 -19.25 -4.78
C ILE A 197 -0.08 -20.28 -5.49
N PHE A 198 0.95 -19.81 -6.21
CA PHE A 198 1.80 -20.68 -7.04
C PHE A 198 2.86 -21.45 -6.23
N GLY A 199 3.41 -20.86 -5.17
CA GLY A 199 4.37 -21.54 -4.30
C GLY A 199 3.76 -22.63 -3.40
N ARG A 200 2.43 -22.77 -3.37
CA ARG A 200 1.78 -23.95 -2.78
C ARG A 200 1.74 -25.13 -3.76
N MET A 201 1.70 -24.89 -5.07
CA MET A 201 1.64 -25.95 -6.07
C MET A 201 2.95 -26.73 -6.20
N GLU A 202 4.10 -26.12 -5.92
CA GLU A 202 5.42 -26.79 -5.96
C GLU A 202 5.70 -27.73 -4.78
N ILE A 203 4.86 -27.76 -3.73
CA ILE A 203 5.07 -28.58 -2.53
C ILE A 203 4.18 -29.84 -2.55
N ASP A 204 3.18 -29.88 -3.43
CA ASP A 204 2.20 -30.96 -3.53
C ASP A 204 2.45 -31.89 -4.75
N GLU A 205 3.64 -31.79 -5.39
CA GLU A 205 4.16 -32.74 -6.40
C GLU A 205 5.33 -33.57 -5.83
#